data_AF-A0A2W4NQV6-F1
#
_entry.id   AF-A0A2W4NQV6-F1
#
_cell.length_a   1.000
_cell.length_b   1.000
_cell.length_c   1.000
_cell.angle_alpha   90.00
_cell.angle_beta   90.00
_cell.angle_gamma   90.00
#
_symmetry.space_group_name_H-M   'P 1'
#
loop_
_entity.id
_entity.type
_entity.pdbx_description
1 polymer ?
#
loop_
_entity_poly.entity_id
_entity_poly.type
_entity_poly.pdbx_seq_one_letter_code
_entity_poly.pdbx_strand_id
1 'polypeptide(L)' 'EINLYLRLALIAMNSWSISSGELMNILLKYPDRSQQEIADMLNIEQNSASGRYKRAHVEEMLLMDSAFRDKLSKRLS' A
#
# COMPACT_ATOMS: atom_id res chain seq x y z
N GLU A 1 -13.93 14.66 -5.23
CA GLU A 1 -13.02 14.44 -4.08
C GLU A 1 -11.98 13.36 -4.33
N ILE A 2 -12.32 12.18 -4.88
CA ILE A 2 -11.34 11.08 -5.02
C ILE A 2 -10.05 11.47 -5.77
N ASN A 3 -10.15 12.34 -6.78
CA ASN A 3 -9.01 12.90 -7.50
C ASN A 3 -8.03 13.66 -6.58
N LEU A 4 -8.52 14.31 -5.52
CA LEU A 4 -7.68 15.00 -4.55
C LEU A 4 -6.91 14.00 -3.69
N TYR A 5 -7.55 12.93 -3.22
CA TYR A 5 -6.88 11.87 -2.45
C TYR A 5 -5.82 11.14 -3.27
N LEU A 6 -6.11 10.85 -4.53
CA LEU A 6 -5.11 10.29 -5.46
C LEU A 6 -3.92 11.24 -5.64
N ARG A 7 -4.17 12.55 -5.82
CA ARG A 7 -3.09 13.56 -5.90
C ARG A 7 -2.24 13.62 -4.62
N LEU A 8 -2.85 13.50 -3.44
CA LEU A 8 -2.11 13.44 -2.17
C LEU A 8 -1.30 12.16 -2.06
N ALA A 9 -1.88 11.01 -2.42
CA ALA A 9 -1.19 9.73 -2.39
C ALA A 9 0.02 9.69 -3.35
N LEU A 10 -0.06 10.41 -4.48
CA LEU A 10 1.08 10.56 -5.39
C LEU A 10 2.29 11.23 -4.76
N ILE A 11 2.14 12.06 -3.72
CA ILE A 11 3.29 12.64 -3.01
C ILE A 11 4.14 11.53 -2.38
N ALA A 12 3.49 10.54 -1.75
CA ALA A 12 4.16 9.37 -1.21
C ALA A 12 4.68 8.46 -2.34
N MET A 13 3.81 8.08 -3.30
CA MET A 13 4.15 7.12 -4.36
C MET A 13 5.31 7.58 -5.25
N ASN A 14 5.40 8.88 -5.57
CA ASN A 14 6.49 9.41 -6.39
C ASN A 14 7.85 9.34 -5.68
N SER A 15 7.87 9.18 -4.35
CA SER A 15 9.10 9.04 -3.56
C SER A 15 9.47 7.59 -3.26
N TRP A 16 8.66 6.62 -3.70
CA TRP A 16 8.90 5.22 -3.39
C TRP A 16 10.20 4.73 -4.02
N SER A 17 11.01 4.08 -3.18
CA SER A 17 12.05 3.19 -3.68
C SER A 17 11.43 1.97 -4.35
N ILE A 18 12.21 1.25 -5.17
CA ILE A 18 11.82 -0.06 -5.73
C ILE A 18 11.30 -0.97 -4.62
N SER A 19 11.98 -1.00 -3.47
CA SER A 19 11.61 -1.83 -2.32
C SER A 19 10.24 -1.50 -1.69
N SER A 20 9.83 -0.23 -1.76
CA SER A 20 8.51 0.23 -1.30
C SER A 20 7.42 -0.16 -2.31
N GLY A 21 7.71 -0.03 -3.60
CA GLY A 21 6.81 -0.47 -4.67
C GLY A 21 6.60 -1.99 -4.66
N GLU A 22 7.67 -2.78 -4.46
CA GLU A 22 7.59 -4.23 -4.31
C GLU A 22 6.72 -4.63 -3.11
N LEU A 23 6.94 -3.99 -1.95
CA LEU A 23 6.12 -4.21 -0.77
C LEU A 23 4.63 -3.96 -1.06
N MET A 24 4.30 -2.81 -1.64
CA MET A 24 2.90 -2.47 -1.94
C MET A 24 2.28 -3.42 -2.96
N ASN A 25 3.04 -3.86 -3.97
CA ASN A 25 2.57 -4.83 -4.95
C ASN A 25 2.21 -6.19 -4.30
N ILE A 26 3.00 -6.67 -3.33
CA ILE A 26 2.69 -7.92 -2.61
C ILE A 26 1.48 -7.71 -1.70
N LEU A 27 1.43 -6.61 -0.95
CA LEU A 27 0.29 -6.28 -0.09
C LEU A 27 -1.04 -6.25 -0.84
N LEU A 28 -1.07 -5.63 -2.02
CA LEU A 28 -2.29 -5.55 -2.84
C LEU A 28 -2.70 -6.91 -3.42
N LYS A 29 -1.75 -7.84 -3.61
CA LYS A 29 -2.05 -9.20 -4.10
C LYS A 29 -2.47 -10.15 -2.98
N TYR A 30 -1.96 -9.95 -1.77
CA TYR A 30 -2.19 -10.82 -0.62
C TYR A 30 -2.62 -9.98 0.61
N PRO A 31 -3.80 -9.35 0.56
CA PRO A 31 -4.22 -8.37 1.58
C PRO A 31 -4.39 -8.96 2.99
N ASP A 32 -4.61 -10.27 3.10
CA ASP A 32 -4.85 -10.95 4.38
C ASP A 32 -3.56 -11.46 5.05
N ARG A 33 -2.39 -11.22 4.46
CA ARG A 33 -1.10 -11.67 5.00
C ARG A 33 -0.61 -10.73 6.09
N SER A 34 -0.11 -11.32 7.17
CA SER A 34 0.58 -10.61 8.23
C SER A 34 1.89 -10.00 7.75
N GLN A 35 2.40 -9.00 8.47
CA GLN A 35 3.69 -8.39 8.18
C GLN A 35 4.85 -9.39 8.20
N GLN A 36 4.78 -10.42 9.05
CA GLN A 36 5.79 -11.48 9.07
C GLN A 36 5.73 -12.31 7.78
N GLU A 37 4.55 -12.78 7.38
CA GLU A 37 4.40 -13.54 6.14
C GLU A 37 4.82 -12.73 4.91
N ILE A 38 4.57 -11.42 4.90
CA ILE A 38 5.03 -10.51 3.84
C ILE A 38 6.56 -10.37 3.86
N ALA A 39 7.18 -10.31 5.03
CA ALA A 39 8.64 -10.29 5.17
C ALA A 39 9.26 -11.58 4.61
N ASP A 40 8.66 -12.73 4.93
CA ASP A 40 9.07 -14.04 4.43
C ASP A 40 8.93 -14.12 2.89
N MET A 41 7.82 -13.61 2.33
CA MET A 41 7.61 -13.53 0.87
C MET A 41 8.63 -12.64 0.15
N LEU A 42 9.12 -11.59 0.83
CA LEU A 42 10.16 -10.70 0.33
C LEU A 42 11.58 -11.22 0.59
N ASN A 43 11.72 -12.34 1.31
CA ASN A 43 12.98 -12.87 1.80
C ASN A 43 13.81 -11.81 2.56
N ILE A 44 13.15 -11.10 3.47
CA ILE A 44 13.77 -10.09 4.34
C ILE A 44 13.35 -10.29 5.80
N GLU A 45 14.13 -9.72 6.71
CA GLU A 45 13.78 -9.66 8.13
C GLU A 45 12.51 -8.83 8.38
N GLN A 46 11.73 -9.21 9.40
CA GLN A 46 10.49 -8.53 9.76
C GLN A 46 10.71 -7.04 10.12
N ASN A 47 11.83 -6.71 10.75
CA ASN A 47 12.20 -5.33 11.06
C ASN A 47 12.48 -4.49 9.79
N SER A 48 13.04 -5.11 8.75
CA SER A 48 13.29 -4.50 7.45
C SER A 48 11.96 -4.24 6.74
N ALA A 49 11.04 -5.22 6.79
CA ALA A 49 9.66 -5.03 6.33
C ALA A 49 8.99 -3.87 7.07
N SER A 50 9.06 -3.82 8.41
CA SER A 50 8.51 -2.72 9.23
C SER A 50 8.98 -1.35 8.76
N GLY A 51 10.29 -1.20 8.49
CA GLY A 51 10.84 0.02 7.94
C GLY A 51 10.28 0.36 6.55
N ARG A 52 10.07 -0.64 5.68
CA ARG A 52 9.45 -0.44 4.36
C ARG A 52 7.98 -0.02 4.50
N TYR A 53 7.21 -0.61 5.44
CA TYR A 53 5.83 -0.22 5.70
C TYR A 53 5.72 1.28 6.04
N LYS A 54 6.57 1.74 6.95
CA LYS A 54 6.62 3.16 7.32
C LYS A 54 6.99 4.07 6.15
N ARG A 55 8.02 3.71 5.36
CA ARG A 55 8.47 4.52 4.20
C ARG A 55 7.48 4.52 3.04
N ALA A 56 6.71 3.46 2.88
CA ALA A 56 5.71 3.36 1.83
C ALA A 56 4.36 4.01 2.21
N HIS A 57 4.20 4.46 3.46
CA HIS A 57 2.94 4.99 3.99
C HIS A 57 1.78 3.99 3.81
N VAL A 58 2.05 2.70 4.13
CA VAL A 58 1.13 1.60 3.80
C VAL A 58 -0.27 1.81 4.35
N GLU A 59 -0.40 2.26 5.59
CA GLU A 59 -1.70 2.47 6.23
C GLU A 59 -2.53 3.50 5.45
N GLU A 60 -1.95 4.65 5.16
CA GLU A 60 -2.62 5.72 4.41
C GLU A 60 -2.95 5.29 2.98
N MET A 61 -2.08 4.49 2.34
CA MET A 61 -2.32 3.97 0.99
C MET A 61 -3.47 2.97 0.95
N LEU A 62 -3.53 2.04 1.92
CA LEU A 62 -4.60 1.04 1.99
C LEU A 62 -5.95 1.69 2.34
N LEU A 63 -5.95 2.71 3.22
CA LEU A 63 -7.14 3.52 3.49
C LEU A 63 -7.63 4.24 2.23
N MET A 64 -6.71 4.83 1.45
CA MET A 64 -7.03 5.50 0.19
C MET A 64 -7.58 4.51 -0.85
N ASP A 65 -6.95 3.35 -1.03
CA ASP A 65 -7.42 2.29 -1.95
C ASP A 65 -8.81 1.78 -1.57
N SER A 66 -9.07 1.54 -0.28
CA SER A 66 -10.38 1.15 0.23
C SER A 66 -11.45 2.21 -0.09
N ALA A 67 -11.18 3.48 0.21
CA ALA A 67 -12.09 4.58 -0.09
C ALA A 67 -12.32 4.76 -1.61
N PHE A 68 -11.30 4.52 -2.43
CA PHE A 68 -11.43 4.53 -3.88
C PHE A 68 -12.37 3.42 -4.37
N ARG A 69 -12.17 2.18 -3.91
CA ARG A 69 -13.00 1.02 -4.30
C ARG A 69 -14.45 1.17 -3.86
N ASP A 70 -14.71 1.66 -2.66
CA ASP A 70 -16.06 1.93 -2.16
C ASP A 70 -16.78 3.00 -3.00
N LYS A 71 -16.08 4.09 -3.36
CA LYS A 71 -16.67 5.10 -4.25
C LYS A 71 -16.89 4.58 -5.65
N LEU A 72 -16.01 3.71 -6.15
CA LEU A 72 -16.13 3.10 -7.47
C LEU A 72 -17.32 2.13 -7.53
N SER A 73 -17.48 1.26 -6.53
CA SER A 73 -18.59 0.31 -6.48
C SER A 73 -19.94 1.02 -6.48
N LYS A 74 -20.09 2.07 -5.67
CA LYS A 74 -21.30 2.93 -5.62
C LYS A 74 -21.62 3.66 -6.92
N ARG A 75 -20.66 3.79 -7.83
CA ARG A 75 -20.86 4.43 -9.15
C ARG A 75 -21.22 3.42 -10.24
N LEU A 76 -20.85 2.15 -10.02
CA LEU A 76 -21.10 1.05 -10.96
C LEU A 76 -22.37 0.27 -10.61
N SER A 77 -22.88 0.41 -9.38
CA SER A 77 -24.21 -0.03 -8.95
C SER A 77 -25.30 0.90 -9.46
#